data_AF-A0AAU5RH93-F1
#
_entry.id   AF-A0AAU5RH93-F1
#
_cell.length_a   1.000
_cell.length_b   1.000
_cell.length_c   1.000
_cell.angle_alpha   90.00
_cell.angle_beta   90.00
_cell.angle_gamma   90.00
#
_symmetry.space_group_name_H-M   'P 1'
#
loop_
_entity.id
_entity.type
_entity.pdbx_description
1 polymer ?
#
loop_
_entity_poly.entity_id
_entity_poly.type
_entity_poly.pdbx_seq_one_letter_code
_entity_poly.pdbx_strand_id
1 'polypeptide(L)'
;MSAAAPHFRRELAAVGSVTVRFGRTKGGTPGEWRAGSRSITLDNKRGDTAHLRGTAVFEILNAAAAPRVAALENEVRSGGLDVQAQRSGWQPAAFFAMEVERIEWENGLRHRAVVAAAGGAGTGADLFSAEGDFNTFYGRQVRAGHTHSYEWRYSYLREEAASEERRRRAAEGTAPSRTDQGHGHPAQESYRR
;
A
#
# COMPACT_ATOMS: atom_id res chain seq x y z
N MET A 1 -25.02 15.09 21.22
CA MET A 1 -24.12 14.13 20.55
C MET A 1 -23.93 14.59 19.11
N SER A 2 -22.73 15.09 18.76
CA SER A 2 -22.44 15.41 17.36
C SER A 2 -22.35 14.12 16.58
N ALA A 3 -23.22 13.93 15.59
CA ALA A 3 -23.21 12.76 14.74
C ALA A 3 -21.85 12.68 14.03
N ALA A 4 -21.13 11.56 14.15
CA ALA A 4 -19.92 11.32 13.38
C ALA A 4 -20.18 11.72 11.93
N ALA A 5 -19.34 12.61 11.39
CA ALA A 5 -19.55 13.24 10.10
C ALA A 5 -19.90 12.16 9.06
N PRO A 6 -20.97 12.29 8.26
CA PRO A 6 -21.47 11.20 7.42
C PRO A 6 -20.41 10.57 6.51
N HIS A 7 -19.40 11.35 6.09
CA HIS A 7 -18.25 10.87 5.34
C HIS A 7 -17.32 9.96 6.16
N PHE A 8 -17.09 10.26 7.44
CA PHE A 8 -16.27 9.40 8.31
C PHE A 8 -16.90 8.02 8.55
N ARG A 9 -18.23 7.92 8.55
CA ARG A 9 -18.91 6.59 8.63
C ARG A 9 -18.62 5.70 7.44
N ARG A 10 -18.46 6.29 6.24
CA ARG A 10 -18.09 5.53 5.03
C ARG A 10 -16.67 4.99 5.15
N GLU A 11 -15.74 5.80 5.66
CA GLU A 11 -14.36 5.38 5.92
C GLU A 11 -14.31 4.27 6.97
N LEU A 12 -15.04 4.41 8.08
CA LEU A 12 -15.16 3.35 9.10
C LEU A 12 -15.73 2.05 8.52
N ALA A 13 -16.72 2.13 7.65
CA ALA A 13 -17.28 0.96 6.97
C ALA A 13 -16.26 0.31 6.01
N ALA A 14 -15.52 1.11 5.25
CA ALA A 14 -14.49 0.65 4.33
C ALA A 14 -13.31 -0.02 5.06
N VAL A 15 -12.94 0.51 6.23
CA VAL A 15 -11.89 -0.05 7.09
C VAL A 15 -12.28 -1.41 7.61
N GLY A 16 -13.54 -1.62 7.99
CA GLY A 16 -14.00 -2.83 8.67
C GLY A 16 -13.43 -2.93 10.08
N SER A 17 -13.28 -4.16 10.60
CA SER A 17 -12.76 -4.37 11.96
C SER A 17 -11.25 -4.10 12.04
N VAL A 18 -10.85 -3.24 12.99
CA VAL A 18 -9.45 -2.93 13.31
C VAL A 18 -9.25 -2.93 14.82
N THR A 19 -8.07 -3.39 15.25
CA THR A 19 -7.68 -3.33 16.66
C THR A 19 -6.96 -2.02 16.93
N VAL A 20 -7.45 -1.21 17.87
CA VAL A 20 -6.75 0.00 18.33
C VAL A 20 -6.13 -0.28 19.69
N ARG A 21 -4.84 0.04 19.84
CA ARG A 21 -4.11 -0.16 21.11
C ARG A 21 -3.14 0.98 21.39
N PHE A 22 -2.81 1.17 22.66
CA PHE A 22 -1.71 2.03 23.07
C PHE A 22 -0.39 1.25 23.12
N GLY A 23 0.69 1.86 22.64
CA GLY A 23 2.02 1.26 22.64
C GLY A 23 3.03 2.04 21.82
N ARG A 24 4.29 1.60 21.84
CA ARG A 24 5.35 2.22 21.02
C ARG A 24 5.13 1.90 19.54
N THR A 25 5.19 2.93 18.70
CA THR A 25 5.24 2.77 17.24
C THR A 25 6.65 2.40 16.79
N LYS A 26 6.79 1.71 15.65
CA LYS A 26 8.13 1.36 15.12
C LYS A 26 8.89 2.57 14.58
N GLY A 27 8.18 3.53 14.01
CA GLY A 27 8.78 4.74 13.40
C GLY A 27 9.00 5.90 14.38
N GLY A 28 8.62 5.76 15.66
CA GLY A 28 8.65 6.88 16.60
C GLY A 28 7.62 7.98 16.28
N THR A 29 6.57 7.65 15.53
CA THR A 29 5.43 8.52 15.26
C THR A 29 4.36 8.40 16.35
N PRO A 30 3.45 9.39 16.50
CA PRO A 30 2.33 9.29 17.44
C PRO A 30 1.34 8.16 17.13
N GLY A 31 1.28 7.70 15.87
CA GLY A 31 0.40 6.64 15.41
C GLY A 31 1.03 5.78 14.32
N GLU A 32 0.53 4.55 14.16
CA GLU A 32 0.95 3.62 13.12
C GLU A 32 -0.17 2.64 12.79
N TRP A 33 -0.66 2.68 11.55
CA TRP A 33 -1.43 1.60 10.93
C TRP A 33 -0.52 0.45 10.48
N ARG A 34 -0.92 -0.79 10.78
CA ARG A 34 -0.25 -2.01 10.32
C ARG A 34 -1.22 -2.89 9.56
N ALA A 35 -1.06 -2.93 8.23
CA ALA A 35 -1.93 -3.71 7.35
C ALA A 35 -1.95 -5.21 7.69
N GLY A 36 -0.79 -5.83 7.92
CA GLY A 36 -0.69 -7.29 8.15
C GLY A 36 -1.38 -7.78 9.43
N SER A 37 -1.39 -6.99 10.50
CA SER A 37 -2.07 -7.32 11.77
C SER A 37 -3.39 -6.60 11.95
N ARG A 38 -3.82 -5.80 10.96
CA ARG A 38 -5.01 -4.93 11.00
C ARG A 38 -5.14 -4.14 12.31
N SER A 39 -4.04 -3.52 12.71
CA SER A 39 -3.95 -2.83 14.00
C SER A 39 -3.46 -1.40 13.87
N ILE A 40 -4.08 -0.49 14.63
CA ILE A 40 -3.62 0.87 14.86
C ILE A 40 -2.95 0.90 16.24
N THR A 41 -1.70 1.35 16.29
CA THR A 41 -0.99 1.59 17.55
C THR A 41 -0.84 3.09 17.76
N LEU A 42 -1.24 3.58 18.93
CA LEU A 42 -1.08 4.99 19.33
C LEU A 42 -0.05 5.09 20.45
N ASP A 43 0.97 5.94 20.28
CA ASP A 43 1.98 6.16 21.30
C ASP A 43 1.58 7.32 22.20
N ASN A 44 1.03 6.99 23.37
CA ASN A 44 0.56 7.98 24.35
C ASN A 44 1.67 8.83 24.97
N LYS A 45 2.94 8.55 24.68
CA LYS A 45 4.08 9.38 25.10
C LYS A 45 4.46 10.44 24.06
N ARG A 46 3.84 10.43 22.88
CA ARG A 46 4.20 11.31 21.75
C ARG A 46 3.14 12.33 21.37
N GLY A 47 2.08 12.46 22.15
CA GLY A 47 1.06 13.48 21.95
C GLY A 47 0.10 13.58 23.14
N ASP A 48 -0.55 14.73 23.27
CA ASP A 48 -1.65 14.89 24.22
C ASP A 48 -2.92 14.16 23.75
N THR A 49 -3.99 14.20 24.55
CA THR A 49 -5.24 13.51 24.21
C THR A 49 -5.88 14.02 22.92
N ALA A 50 -5.81 15.33 22.63
CA ALA A 50 -6.39 15.88 21.41
C ALA A 50 -5.60 15.42 20.19
N HIS A 51 -4.27 15.51 20.27
CA HIS A 51 -3.36 15.03 19.24
C HIS A 51 -3.59 13.55 18.93
N LEU A 52 -3.64 12.68 19.96
CA LEU A 52 -3.87 11.25 19.77
C LEU A 52 -5.24 10.92 19.17
N ARG A 53 -6.27 11.73 19.42
CA ARG A 53 -7.57 11.60 18.76
C ARG A 53 -7.47 11.91 17.27
N GLY A 54 -6.79 13.01 16.91
CA GLY A 54 -6.48 13.34 15.51
C GLY A 54 -5.68 12.22 14.84
N THR A 55 -4.64 11.73 15.52
CA THR A 55 -3.82 10.61 15.05
C THR A 55 -4.67 9.36 14.81
N ALA A 56 -5.56 9.00 15.75
CA ALA A 56 -6.45 7.85 15.57
C ALA A 56 -7.34 7.99 14.32
N VAL A 57 -7.89 9.17 14.08
CA VAL A 57 -8.67 9.47 12.86
C VAL A 57 -7.79 9.30 11.62
N PHE A 58 -6.58 9.84 11.62
CA PHE A 58 -5.67 9.73 10.48
C PHE A 58 -5.27 8.27 10.19
N GLU A 59 -4.95 7.48 11.21
CA GLU A 59 -4.60 6.06 11.03
C GLU A 59 -5.79 5.22 10.55
N ILE A 60 -7.03 5.58 10.92
CA ILE A 60 -8.24 4.97 10.36
C ILE A 60 -8.33 5.30 8.85
N LEU A 61 -8.05 6.53 8.44
CA LEU A 61 -8.04 6.91 7.02
C LEU A 61 -6.91 6.20 6.25
N ASN A 62 -5.74 6.00 6.86
CA ASN A 62 -4.67 5.19 6.28
C ASN A 62 -5.11 3.72 6.10
N ALA A 63 -5.80 3.15 7.09
CA ALA A 63 -6.39 1.84 6.98
C ALA A 63 -7.44 1.77 5.85
N ALA A 64 -8.26 2.81 5.70
CA ALA A 64 -9.29 2.91 4.65
C ALA A 64 -8.67 2.99 3.25
N ALA A 65 -7.53 3.68 3.13
CA ALA A 65 -6.81 3.87 1.88
C ALA A 65 -5.90 2.68 1.51
N ALA A 66 -5.71 1.70 2.40
CA ALA A 66 -4.85 0.54 2.17
C ALA A 66 -5.15 -0.21 0.85
N PRO A 67 -6.42 -0.41 0.42
CA PRO A 67 -6.72 -1.02 -0.88
C PRO A 67 -6.20 -0.20 -2.07
N ARG A 68 -6.17 1.14 -1.99
CA ARG A 68 -5.63 2.00 -3.05
C ARG A 68 -4.12 1.85 -3.17
N VAL A 69 -3.41 1.80 -2.04
CA VAL A 69 -1.98 1.52 -2.02
C VAL A 69 -1.70 0.13 -2.58
N ALA A 70 -2.47 -0.89 -2.18
CA ALA A 70 -2.33 -2.25 -2.70
C ALA A 70 -2.58 -2.33 -4.22
N ALA A 71 -3.57 -1.59 -4.74
CA ALA A 71 -3.81 -1.49 -6.17
C ALA A 71 -2.62 -0.87 -6.90
N LEU A 72 -2.03 0.20 -6.34
CA LEU A 72 -0.82 0.81 -6.87
C LEU A 72 0.37 -0.16 -6.86
N GLU A 73 0.57 -0.92 -5.78
CA GLU A 73 1.61 -1.96 -5.73
C GLU A 73 1.37 -3.07 -6.77
N ASN A 74 0.12 -3.43 -7.05
CA ASN A 74 -0.19 -4.39 -8.09
C ASN A 74 0.12 -3.86 -9.50
N GLU A 75 -0.12 -2.57 -9.75
CA GLU A 75 0.30 -1.91 -11.00
C GLU A 75 1.83 -1.89 -11.14
N VAL A 76 2.57 -1.77 -10.03
CA VAL A 76 4.03 -1.92 -10.04
C VAL A 76 4.42 -3.36 -10.41
N ARG A 77 3.80 -4.37 -9.79
CA ARG A 77 4.10 -5.79 -10.10
C ARG A 77 3.79 -6.15 -11.55
N SER A 78 2.66 -5.68 -12.09
CA SER A 78 2.26 -5.93 -13.48
C SER A 78 3.06 -5.11 -14.50
N GLY A 79 3.73 -4.03 -14.07
CA GLY A 79 4.40 -3.07 -14.95
C GLY A 79 3.46 -2.01 -15.55
N GLY A 80 2.18 -2.02 -15.18
CA GLY A 80 1.21 -1.00 -15.60
C GLY A 80 1.59 0.40 -15.13
N LEU A 81 2.20 0.52 -13.95
CA LEU A 81 2.66 1.80 -13.42
C LEU A 81 3.80 2.42 -14.25
N ASP A 82 4.72 1.60 -14.77
CA ASP A 82 5.85 2.05 -15.58
C ASP A 82 5.35 2.75 -16.86
N VAL A 83 4.29 2.19 -17.47
CA VAL A 83 3.63 2.77 -18.66
C VAL A 83 2.98 4.12 -18.33
N GLN A 84 2.31 4.22 -17.17
CA GLN A 84 1.69 5.47 -16.72
C GLN A 84 2.76 6.54 -16.45
N ALA A 85 3.83 6.18 -15.72
CA ALA A 85 4.94 7.06 -15.43
C ALA A 85 5.60 7.60 -16.71
N GLN A 86 5.86 6.72 -17.68
CA GLN A 86 6.44 7.11 -18.96
C GLN A 86 5.56 8.11 -19.73
N ARG A 87 4.24 7.89 -19.77
CA ARG A 87 3.28 8.82 -20.40
C ARG A 87 3.25 10.19 -19.73
N SER A 88 3.47 10.22 -18.43
CA SER A 88 3.53 11.45 -17.64
C SER A 88 4.93 12.09 -17.61
N GLY A 89 5.95 11.48 -18.22
CA GLY A 89 7.32 11.98 -18.22
C GLY A 89 8.07 11.81 -16.89
N TRP A 90 7.63 10.88 -16.04
CA TRP A 90 8.22 10.60 -14.74
C TRP A 90 9.10 9.34 -14.77
N GLN A 91 10.10 9.30 -13.89
CA GLN A 91 10.77 8.05 -13.53
C GLN A 91 9.79 7.17 -12.73
N PRO A 92 9.64 5.87 -13.05
CA PRO A 92 8.63 5.01 -12.42
C PRO A 92 8.67 4.98 -10.88
N ALA A 93 9.85 4.88 -10.28
CA ALA A 93 9.99 4.88 -8.82
C ALA A 93 9.52 6.19 -8.18
N ALA A 94 9.88 7.33 -8.78
CA ALA A 94 9.45 8.65 -8.31
C ALA A 94 7.95 8.87 -8.54
N PHE A 95 7.39 8.34 -9.63
CA PHE A 95 5.96 8.38 -9.90
C PHE A 95 5.17 7.57 -8.86
N PHE A 96 5.63 6.36 -8.55
CA PHE A 96 5.04 5.54 -7.48
C PHE A 96 5.05 6.28 -6.14
N ALA A 97 6.21 6.84 -5.75
CA ALA A 97 6.31 7.60 -4.51
C ALA A 97 5.37 8.81 -4.48
N MET A 98 5.28 9.56 -5.58
CA MET A 98 4.37 10.69 -5.73
C MET A 98 2.90 10.29 -5.59
N GLU A 99 2.49 9.16 -6.18
CA GLU A 99 1.11 8.68 -6.05
C GLU A 99 0.78 8.15 -4.64
N VAL A 100 1.76 7.56 -3.93
CA VAL A 100 1.58 7.21 -2.50
C VAL A 100 1.42 8.49 -1.66
N GLU A 101 2.27 9.49 -1.87
CA GLU A 101 2.16 10.79 -1.20
C GLU A 101 0.85 11.51 -1.53
N ARG A 102 0.32 11.34 -2.75
CA ARG A 102 -1.01 11.85 -3.13
C ARG A 102 -2.11 11.24 -2.27
N ILE A 103 -2.05 9.93 -2.02
CA ILE A 103 -2.99 9.25 -1.13
C ILE A 103 -2.90 9.80 0.30
N GLU A 104 -1.69 10.01 0.82
CA GLU A 104 -1.48 10.59 2.16
C GLU A 104 -2.00 12.03 2.26
N TRP A 105 -1.71 12.87 1.26
CA TRP A 105 -2.22 14.24 1.19
C TRP A 105 -3.75 14.29 1.18
N GLU A 106 -4.39 13.45 0.35
CA GLU A 106 -5.85 13.34 0.34
C GLU A 106 -6.40 12.88 1.69
N ASN A 107 -5.71 11.97 2.39
CA ASN A 107 -6.08 11.57 3.75
C ASN A 107 -5.94 12.74 4.74
N GLY A 108 -4.92 13.58 4.60
CA GLY A 108 -4.77 14.81 5.36
C GLY A 108 -5.95 15.77 5.14
N LEU A 109 -6.39 15.96 3.89
CA LEU A 109 -7.57 16.78 3.59
C LEU A 109 -8.85 16.19 4.18
N ARG A 110 -9.07 14.88 4.04
CA ARG A 110 -10.21 14.18 4.64
C ARG A 110 -10.18 14.30 6.16
N HIS A 111 -9.01 14.15 6.77
CA HIS A 111 -8.81 14.31 8.21
C HIS A 111 -9.28 15.69 8.69
N ARG A 112 -8.85 16.77 8.04
CA ARG A 112 -9.30 18.14 8.39
C ARG A 112 -10.81 18.25 8.37
N ALA A 113 -11.45 17.72 7.32
CA ALA A 113 -12.91 17.74 7.19
C ALA A 113 -13.61 16.97 8.32
N VAL A 114 -13.10 15.78 8.67
CA VAL A 114 -13.63 14.95 9.76
C VAL A 114 -13.48 15.66 11.11
N VAL A 115 -12.29 16.17 11.40
CA VAL A 115 -11.99 16.85 12.67
C VAL A 115 -12.79 18.15 12.81
N ALA A 116 -12.89 18.94 11.74
CA ALA A 116 -13.70 20.15 11.73
C ALA A 116 -15.19 19.85 11.96
N ALA A 117 -15.74 18.81 11.30
CA ALA A 117 -17.13 18.38 11.51
C ALA A 117 -17.40 17.87 12.94
N ALA A 118 -16.36 17.39 13.64
CA ALA A 118 -16.43 17.03 15.06
C ALA A 118 -16.21 18.23 16.01
N GLY A 119 -16.03 19.45 15.50
CA GLY A 119 -15.77 20.66 16.29
C GLY A 119 -14.32 20.79 16.76
N GLY A 120 -13.39 20.01 16.20
CA GLY A 120 -11.97 20.01 16.57
C GLY A 120 -11.07 20.92 15.73
N ALA A 121 -11.64 21.76 14.85
CA ALA A 121 -10.87 22.66 14.00
C ALA A 121 -9.98 23.60 14.85
N GLY A 122 -8.71 23.75 14.47
CA GLY A 122 -7.75 24.59 15.20
C GLY A 122 -7.32 24.05 16.57
N THR A 123 -7.74 22.85 16.94
CA THR A 123 -7.28 22.16 18.16
C THR A 123 -6.09 21.25 17.86
N GLY A 124 -5.45 20.69 18.90
CA GLY A 124 -4.39 19.70 18.74
C GLY A 124 -4.81 18.44 17.96
N ALA A 125 -6.12 18.19 17.80
CA ALA A 125 -6.62 17.10 16.96
C ALA A 125 -6.52 17.41 15.46
N ASP A 126 -6.39 18.68 15.06
CA ASP A 126 -6.30 19.10 13.65
C ASP A 126 -4.85 19.07 13.14
N LEU A 127 -4.33 17.84 12.98
CA LEU A 127 -2.95 17.55 12.57
C LEU A 127 -2.53 18.18 11.23
N PHE A 128 -3.49 18.45 10.35
CA PHE A 128 -3.26 18.91 8.99
C PHE A 128 -3.80 20.33 8.77
N SER A 129 -4.01 21.11 9.84
CA SER A 129 -4.56 22.47 9.77
C SER A 129 -3.83 23.39 8.78
N ALA A 130 -2.51 23.23 8.65
CA ALA A 130 -1.65 24.00 7.76
C ALA A 130 -1.47 23.37 6.36
N GLU A 131 -2.17 22.26 6.05
CA GLU A 131 -1.97 21.54 4.80
C GLU A 131 -2.52 22.34 3.61
N GLY A 132 -1.70 22.43 2.56
CA GLY A 132 -1.94 23.26 1.38
C GLY A 132 -2.23 22.44 0.14
N ASP A 133 -1.82 22.96 -1.03
CA ASP A 133 -1.89 22.21 -2.28
C ASP A 133 -0.92 21.02 -2.29
N PHE A 134 -1.21 20.06 -3.16
CA PHE A 134 -0.43 18.83 -3.27
C PHE A 134 1.04 19.07 -3.65
N ASN A 135 1.35 20.05 -4.51
CA ASN A 135 2.73 20.26 -4.95
C ASN A 135 3.59 20.80 -3.81
N THR A 136 3.03 21.70 -3.00
CA THR A 136 3.70 22.21 -1.80
C THR A 136 3.89 21.10 -0.76
N PHE A 137 2.87 20.25 -0.55
CA PHE A 137 2.98 19.06 0.30
C PHE A 137 4.10 18.13 -0.18
N TYR A 138 4.00 17.67 -1.42
CA TYR A 138 4.92 16.72 -2.03
C TYR A 138 6.36 17.24 -2.00
N GLY A 139 6.58 18.52 -2.31
CA GLY A 139 7.90 19.14 -2.22
C GLY A 139 8.49 19.10 -0.80
N ARG A 140 7.67 19.19 0.27
CA ARG A 140 8.16 19.01 1.65
C ARG A 140 8.56 17.55 1.91
N GLN A 141 7.77 16.59 1.43
CA GLN A 141 8.03 15.16 1.63
C GLN A 141 9.33 14.72 0.94
N VAL A 142 9.56 15.19 -0.28
CA VAL A 142 10.83 14.97 -1.01
C VAL A 142 12.01 15.55 -0.22
N ARG A 143 11.92 16.80 0.26
CA ARG A 143 13.01 17.42 1.06
C ARG A 143 13.26 16.71 2.38
N ALA A 144 12.22 16.15 3.00
CA ALA A 144 12.32 15.34 4.21
C ALA A 144 12.87 13.92 3.95
N GLY A 145 13.01 13.52 2.67
CA GLY A 145 13.46 12.19 2.27
C GLY A 145 12.42 11.09 2.49
N HIS A 146 11.15 11.44 2.69
CA HIS A 146 10.08 10.47 2.94
C HIS A 146 9.82 9.58 1.71
N THR A 147 9.96 10.15 0.50
CA THR A 147 9.73 9.44 -0.77
C THR A 147 10.72 8.31 -1.03
N HIS A 148 11.93 8.37 -0.46
CA HIS A 148 12.96 7.35 -0.67
C HIS A 148 12.50 5.95 -0.22
N SER A 149 11.69 5.88 0.84
CA SER A 149 11.15 4.60 1.32
C SER A 149 10.19 3.97 0.29
N TYR A 150 9.42 4.80 -0.41
CA TYR A 150 8.50 4.37 -1.47
C TYR A 150 9.23 4.02 -2.76
N GLU A 151 10.28 4.76 -3.11
CA GLU A 151 11.15 4.43 -4.26
C GLU A 151 11.87 3.09 -4.05
N TRP A 152 12.33 2.82 -2.82
CA TRP A 152 12.87 1.51 -2.45
C TRP A 152 11.80 0.41 -2.53
N ARG A 153 10.60 0.67 -2.02
CA ARG A 153 9.47 -0.27 -2.09
C ARG A 153 9.12 -0.61 -3.54
N TYR A 154 9.08 0.38 -4.44
CA TYR A 154 8.90 0.15 -5.87
C TYR A 154 9.95 -0.83 -6.42
N SER A 155 11.23 -0.57 -6.14
CA SER A 155 12.33 -1.41 -6.62
C SER A 155 12.22 -2.84 -6.11
N TYR A 156 11.86 -3.00 -4.82
CA TYR A 156 11.61 -4.31 -4.21
C TYR A 156 10.47 -5.07 -4.92
N LEU A 157 9.36 -4.40 -5.21
CA LEU A 157 8.20 -5.01 -5.87
C LEU A 157 8.51 -5.46 -7.31
N ARG A 158 9.31 -4.69 -8.05
CA ARG A 158 9.75 -5.08 -9.41
C ARG A 158 10.65 -6.31 -9.36
N GLU A 159 11.57 -6.40 -8.40
CA GLU A 159 12.44 -7.56 -8.24
C GLU A 159 11.65 -8.81 -7.77
N GLU A 160 10.69 -8.62 -6.85
CA GLU A 160 9.77 -9.68 -6.42
C GLU A 160 9.02 -10.28 -7.63
N ALA A 161 8.40 -9.43 -8.45
CA ALA A 161 7.69 -9.86 -9.66
C ALA A 161 8.62 -10.54 -10.68
N ALA A 162 9.82 -10.00 -10.91
CA ALA A 162 10.80 -10.60 -11.81
C ALA A 162 11.27 -11.99 -11.31
N SER A 163 11.46 -12.14 -10.00
CA SER A 163 11.83 -13.41 -9.36
C SER A 163 10.72 -14.46 -9.46
N GLU A 164 9.46 -14.05 -9.27
CA GLU A 164 8.29 -14.91 -9.49
C GLU A 164 8.18 -15.39 -10.94
N GLU A 165 8.36 -14.51 -11.91
CA GLU A 165 8.35 -14.85 -13.32
C GLU A 165 9.46 -15.86 -13.67
N ARG A 166 10.68 -15.65 -13.15
CA ARG A 166 11.80 -16.60 -13.32
C ARG A 166 11.47 -17.98 -12.73
N ARG A 167 10.86 -18.03 -11.53
CA ARG A 167 10.43 -19.29 -10.90
C ARG A 167 9.33 -19.98 -11.71
N ARG A 168 8.35 -19.24 -12.22
CA ARG A 168 7.28 -19.78 -13.07
C ARG A 168 7.84 -20.42 -14.33
N ARG A 169 8.72 -19.71 -15.06
CA ARG A 169 9.37 -20.23 -16.27
C ARG A 169 10.22 -21.46 -16.01
N ALA A 170 10.94 -21.51 -14.88
CA ALA A 170 11.71 -22.69 -14.50
C ALA A 170 10.80 -23.89 -14.24
N ALA A 171 9.65 -23.70 -13.59
CA ALA A 171 8.67 -24.77 -13.37
C ALA A 171 8.04 -25.26 -14.69
N GLU A 172 7.71 -24.35 -15.61
CA GLU A 172 7.16 -24.67 -16.93
C GLU A 172 8.19 -25.38 -17.84
N GLY A 173 9.46 -24.99 -17.77
CA GLY A 173 10.56 -25.62 -18.52
C GLY A 173 11.04 -26.97 -17.96
N THR A 174 10.54 -27.40 -16.80
CA THR A 174 10.90 -28.68 -16.16
C THR A 174 9.77 -29.72 -16.27
N ALA A 175 8.64 -29.40 -16.93
CA ALA A 175 7.62 -30.38 -17.23
C ALA A 175 8.20 -31.42 -18.23
N PRO A 176 8.26 -32.72 -17.91
CA PRO A 176 8.80 -33.71 -18.84
C PRO A 176 7.93 -33.74 -20.09
N SER A 177 8.53 -33.44 -21.25
CA SER A 177 7.94 -33.71 -22.55
C SER A 177 7.61 -35.19 -22.64
N ARG A 178 6.35 -35.54 -22.39
CA ARG A 178 5.84 -36.89 -22.56
C ARG A 178 5.55 -37.12 -24.04
N THR A 179 6.61 -37.16 -24.83
CA THR A 179 6.63 -37.70 -26.20
C THR A 179 8.08 -38.10 -26.48
N ASP A 180 8.37 -39.40 -26.48
CA ASP A 180 8.56 -40.13 -27.73
C ASP A 180 8.94 -41.62 -27.49
N GLN A 181 8.56 -42.46 -28.46
CA GLN A 181 9.11 -43.78 -28.82
C GLN A 181 8.61 -45.05 -28.12
N GLY A 182 7.49 -45.55 -28.66
CA GLY A 182 7.09 -46.96 -28.62
C GLY A 182 6.71 -47.47 -30.01
N HIS A 183 7.57 -47.28 -31.01
CA HIS A 183 7.43 -47.93 -32.32
C HIS A 183 8.73 -48.62 -32.73
N GLY A 184 8.65 -49.95 -32.87
CA GLY A 184 9.59 -50.74 -33.68
C GLY A 184 9.97 -52.11 -33.11
N HIS A 185 9.19 -53.16 -33.39
CA HIS A 185 9.61 -54.21 -34.35
C HIS A 185 8.51 -55.28 -34.58
N PRO A 186 8.35 -55.78 -35.81
CA PRO A 186 7.40 -56.84 -36.18
C PRO A 186 8.03 -58.24 -36.16
N ALA A 187 7.14 -59.23 -36.18
CA ALA A 187 7.30 -60.62 -36.64
C ALA A 187 8.37 -61.52 -35.97
N GLN A 188 7.90 -62.51 -35.21
CA GLN A 188 8.54 -63.83 -35.15
C GLN A 188 7.51 -64.91 -35.48
N GLU A 189 7.63 -65.42 -36.71
CA GLU A 189 7.06 -66.68 -37.16
C GLU A 189 8.19 -67.72 -37.10
N SER A 190 8.07 -68.72 -36.23
CA SER A 190 8.62 -70.08 -36.41
C SER A 190 8.44 -70.92 -35.14
N TYR A 191 7.39 -71.74 -35.12
CA TYR A 191 7.42 -73.02 -34.43
C TYR A 191 7.03 -74.13 -35.43
N ARG A 192 8.05 -74.85 -35.88
CA ARG A 192 7.95 -76.23 -36.37
C ARG A 192 8.47 -77.13 -35.25
N ARG A 193 7.60 -77.96 -34.68
CA ARG A 193 7.75 -79.43 -34.58
C ARG A 193 6.49 -80.03 -33.99
#